data_AF-A0A510I784-F1
#
_entry.id   AF-A0A510I784-F1
#
_cell.length_a   1.000
_cell.length_b   1.000
_cell.length_c   1.000
_cell.angle_alpha   90.00
_cell.angle_beta   90.00
_cell.angle_gamma   90.00
#
_symmetry.space_group_name_H-M   'P 1'
#
loop_
_entity.id
_entity.type
_entity.pdbx_description
1 polymer ?
#
loop_
_entity_poly.entity_id
_entity_poly.type
_entity_poly.pdbx_seq_one_letter_code
_entity_poly.pdbx_strand_id
1 'polypeptide(L)'
;MNINHILGIPEEVKHHLENINAMFEQGKYNAEYLHEQVLIMEWQLELLAISHLTRDIQLLPSNKRSMKREQLIRRLLLMNHQVNTVVAAGKWHNQTIAERVCDALAELVQITAR
;
A
#
# COMPACT_ATOMS: atom_id res chain seq x y z
N MET A 1 16.26 -16.99 4.83
CA MET A 1 15.21 -16.05 5.30
C MET A 1 14.57 -15.45 4.07
N ASN A 2 13.28 -15.70 3.83
CA ASN A 2 12.60 -15.19 2.65
C ASN A 2 12.39 -13.68 2.81
N ILE A 3 13.25 -12.89 2.18
CA ILE A 3 13.29 -11.42 2.31
C ILE A 3 12.00 -10.79 1.73
N ASN A 4 11.14 -11.57 1.05
CA ASN A 4 9.86 -11.10 0.55
C ASN A 4 8.73 -11.06 1.58
N HIS A 5 8.87 -11.72 2.72
CA HIS A 5 7.80 -11.77 3.71
C HIS A 5 7.83 -10.56 4.67
N ILE A 6 6.67 -9.95 4.90
CA ILE A 6 6.48 -8.88 5.89
C ILE A 6 6.35 -9.54 7.26
N LEU A 7 7.23 -9.19 8.20
CA LEU A 7 7.29 -9.89 9.49
C LEU A 7 6.18 -9.42 10.44
N GLY A 8 5.46 -10.36 11.05
CA GLY A 8 4.45 -10.06 12.09
C GLY A 8 3.05 -9.74 11.58
N ILE A 9 2.74 -10.10 10.32
CA ILE A 9 1.38 -10.04 9.75
C ILE A 9 0.83 -11.48 9.67
N PRO A 10 -0.45 -11.73 10.01
CA PRO A 10 -1.10 -13.03 9.83
C PRO A 10 -1.04 -13.54 8.38
N GLU A 11 -0.97 -14.86 8.19
CA GLU A 11 -0.75 -15.45 6.86
C GLU A 11 -1.94 -15.21 5.90
N GLU A 12 -3.17 -15.18 6.44
CA GLU A 12 -4.38 -14.89 5.67
C GLU A 12 -4.36 -13.46 5.13
N VAL A 13 -3.95 -12.51 5.98
CA VAL A 13 -3.80 -11.09 5.61
C VAL A 13 -2.70 -10.95 4.55
N LYS A 14 -1.61 -11.68 4.71
CA LYS A 14 -0.50 -11.69 3.77
C LYS A 14 -0.91 -12.20 2.39
N HIS A 15 -1.63 -13.32 2.31
CA HIS A 15 -2.15 -13.82 1.03
C HIS A 15 -3.12 -12.83 0.38
N HIS A 16 -3.98 -12.19 1.18
CA HIS A 16 -4.88 -11.16 0.67
C HIS A 16 -4.12 -9.98 0.05
N LEU A 17 -3.11 -9.47 0.76
CA LEU A 17 -2.26 -8.38 0.28
C LEU A 17 -1.43 -8.76 -0.95
N GLU A 18 -0.92 -10.00 -1.03
CA GLU A 18 -0.22 -10.52 -2.20
C GLU A 18 -1.14 -10.58 -3.42
N ASN A 19 -2.40 -10.99 -3.24
CA ASN A 19 -3.40 -11.03 -4.30
C ASN A 19 -3.75 -9.63 -4.83
N ILE A 20 -3.97 -8.66 -3.94
CA ILE A 20 -4.27 -7.27 -4.35
C ILE A 20 -3.09 -6.69 -5.13
N ASN A 21 -1.86 -6.85 -4.63
CA ASN A 21 -0.67 -6.36 -5.32
C ASN A 21 -0.50 -7.03 -6.70
N ALA A 22 -0.76 -8.33 -6.81
CA ALA A 22 -0.72 -9.03 -8.09
C ALA A 22 -1.81 -8.53 -9.06
N MET A 23 -3.03 -8.25 -8.58
CA MET A 23 -4.09 -7.64 -9.40
C MET A 23 -3.70 -6.24 -9.88
N PHE A 24 -3.03 -5.46 -9.05
CA PHE A 24 -2.55 -4.13 -9.39
C PHE A 24 -1.43 -4.17 -10.44
N GLU A 25 -0.42 -5.02 -10.25
CA GLU A 25 0.67 -5.21 -11.20
C GLU A 25 0.17 -5.71 -12.57
N GLN A 26 -0.95 -6.44 -12.60
CA GLN A 26 -1.60 -6.91 -13.82
C GLN A 26 -2.57 -5.89 -14.44
N GLY A 27 -2.76 -4.71 -13.83
CA GLY A 27 -3.74 -3.71 -14.28
C GLY A 27 -5.20 -4.14 -14.14
N LYS A 28 -5.47 -5.16 -13.32
CA LYS A 28 -6.82 -5.73 -13.10
C LYS A 28 -7.48 -5.21 -11.82
N TYR A 29 -6.72 -4.51 -10.99
CA TYR A 29 -7.26 -3.91 -9.77
C TYR A 29 -8.11 -2.69 -10.13
N ASN A 30 -9.35 -2.64 -9.64
CA ASN A 30 -10.23 -1.50 -9.84
C ASN A 30 -11.02 -1.14 -8.58
N ALA A 31 -10.55 -0.10 -7.88
CA ALA A 31 -11.20 0.45 -6.68
C ALA A 31 -12.59 1.05 -6.94
N GLU A 32 -12.88 1.46 -8.18
CA GLU A 32 -14.16 2.04 -8.56
C GLU A 32 -15.33 1.04 -8.44
N TYR A 33 -15.08 -0.26 -8.44
CA TYR A 33 -16.15 -1.25 -8.29
C TYR A 33 -16.30 -1.80 -6.87
N LEU A 34 -15.41 -1.42 -5.95
CA LEU A 34 -15.46 -1.88 -4.58
C LEU A 34 -16.43 -1.06 -3.72
N HIS A 35 -17.10 -1.72 -2.79
CA HIS A 35 -17.93 -1.05 -1.77
C HIS A 35 -17.03 -0.26 -0.80
N GLU A 36 -17.50 0.85 -0.25
CA GLU A 36 -16.70 1.73 0.63
C GLU A 36 -16.10 0.98 1.83
N GLN A 37 -16.86 0.07 2.45
CA GLN A 37 -16.35 -0.77 3.54
C GLN A 37 -15.18 -1.67 3.14
N VAL A 38 -15.21 -2.19 1.90
CA VAL A 38 -14.12 -3.02 1.36
C VAL A 38 -12.89 -2.16 1.11
N LEU A 39 -13.07 -0.97 0.55
CA LEU A 39 -11.98 -0.02 0.33
C LEU A 39 -11.29 0.38 1.65
N ILE A 40 -12.08 0.71 2.68
CA ILE A 40 -11.55 1.05 4.01
C ILE A 40 -10.74 -0.11 4.58
N MET A 41 -11.25 -1.34 4.48
CA MET A 41 -10.55 -2.52 4.95
C MET A 41 -9.23 -2.74 4.18
N GLU A 42 -9.25 -2.65 2.85
CA GLU A 42 -8.03 -2.77 2.02
C GLU A 42 -6.99 -1.71 2.38
N TRP A 43 -7.41 -0.46 2.61
CA TRP A 43 -6.51 0.61 3.05
C TRP A 43 -5.92 0.37 4.44
N GLN A 44 -6.70 -0.16 5.38
CA GLN A 44 -6.18 -0.52 6.70
C GLN A 44 -5.12 -1.61 6.61
N LEU A 45 -5.33 -2.61 5.74
CA LEU A 45 -4.37 -3.68 5.53
C LEU A 45 -3.11 -3.19 4.79
N GLU A 46 -3.24 -2.29 3.82
CA GLU A 46 -2.09 -1.68 3.15
C GLU A 46 -1.26 -0.80 4.11
N LEU A 47 -1.91 0.00 4.96
CA LEU A 47 -1.23 0.78 5.99
C LEU A 47 -0.49 -0.10 7.00
N LEU A 48 -1.09 -1.22 7.40
CA LEU A 48 -0.43 -2.22 8.24
C LEU A 48 0.82 -2.79 7.55
N ALA A 49 0.71 -3.15 6.28
CA ALA A 49 1.81 -3.66 5.49
C ALA A 49 2.96 -2.65 5.34
N ILE A 50 2.63 -1.40 5.04
CA ILE A 50 3.57 -0.26 4.97
C ILE A 50 4.30 -0.11 6.30
N SER A 51 3.56 -0.05 7.42
CA SER A 51 4.14 0.11 8.76
C SER A 51 5.14 -0.99 9.09
N HIS A 52 4.79 -2.25 8.83
CA HIS A 52 5.67 -3.38 9.07
C HIS A 52 6.89 -3.38 8.14
N LEU A 53 6.73 -3.04 6.87
CA LEU A 53 7.85 -2.91 5.93
C LEU A 53 8.82 -1.80 6.36
N THR A 54 8.31 -0.65 6.80
CA THR A 54 9.14 0.45 7.32
C THR A 54 9.96 -0.02 8.51
N ARG A 55 9.36 -0.72 9.47
CA ARG A 55 10.07 -1.32 10.62
C ARG A 55 11.12 -2.33 10.15
N ASP A 56 10.75 -3.25 9.26
CA ASP A 56 11.64 -4.29 8.78
C ASP A 56 12.86 -3.69 8.05
N ILE A 57 12.69 -2.63 7.26
CA ILE A 57 13.79 -1.90 6.60
C ILE A 57 14.78 -1.34 7.63
N GLN A 58 14.29 -0.78 8.74
CA GLN A 58 15.13 -0.23 9.79
C GLN A 58 15.94 -1.31 10.51
N LEU A 59 15.34 -2.49 10.72
CA LEU A 59 15.96 -3.62 11.42
C LEU A 59 16.90 -4.44 10.54
N LEU A 60 16.74 -4.40 9.22
CA LEU A 60 17.58 -5.17 8.29
C LEU A 60 18.97 -4.54 8.08
N PRO A 61 20.01 -5.36 7.86
CA PRO A 61 21.31 -4.86 7.39
C PRO A 61 21.19 -4.24 6.00
N SER A 62 22.03 -3.24 5.69
CA SER A 62 21.92 -2.39 4.49
C SER A 62 21.80 -3.18 3.18
N ASN A 63 22.58 -4.26 3.04
CA ASN A 63 22.58 -5.14 1.87
C ASN A 63 21.25 -5.90 1.62
N LYS A 64 20.32 -5.89 2.57
CA LYS A 64 18.99 -6.51 2.44
C LYS A 64 17.85 -5.49 2.36
N ARG A 65 18.14 -4.19 2.47
CA ARG A 65 17.11 -3.13 2.47
C ARG A 65 16.53 -2.84 1.09
N SER A 66 17.30 -3.03 0.02
CA SER A 66 16.88 -2.65 -1.35
C SER A 66 15.55 -3.28 -1.76
N MET A 67 15.42 -4.59 -1.61
CA MET A 67 14.19 -5.30 -2.01
C MET A 67 12.99 -4.94 -1.11
N LYS A 68 13.22 -4.68 0.18
CA LYS A 68 12.16 -4.21 1.08
C LYS A 68 11.71 -2.78 0.77
N ARG A 69 12.64 -1.90 0.39
CA ARG A 69 12.32 -0.55 -0.08
C ARG A 69 11.49 -0.59 -1.35
N GLU A 70 11.85 -1.45 -2.29
CA GLU A 70 11.07 -1.63 -3.52
C GLU A 70 9.65 -2.12 -3.22
N GLN A 71 9.49 -3.10 -2.32
CA GLN A 71 8.17 -3.55 -1.84
C GLN A 71 7.37 -2.41 -1.19
N LEU A 72 8.02 -1.59 -0.37
CA LEU A 72 7.40 -0.43 0.27
C LEU A 72 6.92 0.59 -0.77
N ILE A 73 7.74 0.91 -1.77
CA ILE A 73 7.37 1.83 -2.86
C ILE A 73 6.16 1.30 -3.64
N ARG A 74 6.15 0.02 -4.01
CA ARG A 74 5.02 -0.58 -4.74
C ARG A 74 3.71 -0.47 -3.98
N ARG A 75 3.73 -0.73 -2.67
CA ARG A 75 2.54 -0.61 -1.81
C ARG A 75 2.06 0.82 -1.66
N LEU A 76 2.97 1.77 -1.49
CA LEU A 76 2.62 3.18 -1.44
C LEU A 76 1.97 3.65 -2.75
N LEU A 77 2.47 3.17 -3.90
CA LEU A 77 1.89 3.46 -5.22
C LEU A 77 0.49 2.85 -5.38
N LEU A 78 0.30 1.60 -4.95
CA LEU A 78 -1.02 0.95 -4.92
C LEU A 78 -2.00 1.76 -4.07
N MET A 79 -1.62 2.13 -2.84
CA MET A 79 -2.49 2.89 -1.95
C MET A 79 -2.85 4.26 -2.54
N ASN A 80 -1.88 4.96 -3.13
CA ASN A 80 -2.13 6.22 -3.83
C ASN A 80 -3.09 6.04 -5.02
N HIS A 81 -2.92 4.97 -5.81
CA HIS A 81 -3.84 4.65 -6.90
C HIS A 81 -5.28 4.38 -6.40
N GLN A 82 -5.43 3.61 -5.33
CA GLN A 82 -6.73 3.33 -4.74
C GLN A 82 -7.45 4.62 -4.31
N VAL A 83 -6.78 5.49 -3.57
CA VAL A 83 -7.38 6.74 -3.08
C VAL A 83 -7.73 7.67 -4.24
N ASN A 84 -6.82 7.85 -5.22
CA ASN A 84 -7.10 8.68 -6.39
C ASN A 84 -8.30 8.19 -7.21
N THR A 85 -8.43 6.88 -7.41
CA THR A 85 -9.59 6.30 -8.12
C THR A 85 -10.90 6.58 -7.38
N VAL A 86 -10.91 6.44 -6.05
CA VAL A 86 -12.10 6.71 -5.22
C VAL A 86 -12.48 8.20 -5.25
N VAL A 87 -11.48 9.09 -5.19
CA VAL A 87 -11.66 10.55 -5.29
C VAL A 87 -12.23 10.93 -6.65
N ALA A 88 -11.61 10.46 -7.74
CA ALA A 88 -12.05 10.75 -9.10
C ALA A 88 -13.47 10.25 -9.39
N ALA A 89 -13.85 9.11 -8.79
CA ALA A 89 -15.20 8.55 -8.91
C ALA A 89 -16.25 9.25 -8.02
N GLY A 90 -15.87 10.24 -7.20
CA GLY A 90 -16.80 10.95 -6.30
C GLY A 90 -17.41 10.07 -5.21
N LYS A 91 -16.80 8.91 -4.92
CA LYS A 91 -17.33 7.94 -3.94
C LYS A 91 -17.18 8.39 -2.50
N TRP A 92 -16.30 9.36 -2.24
CA TRP A 92 -16.02 9.81 -0.89
C TRP A 92 -16.60 11.20 -0.64
N HIS A 93 -17.48 11.30 0.35
CA HIS A 93 -18.13 12.55 0.72
C HIS A 93 -17.14 13.61 1.24
N ASN A 94 -15.98 13.21 1.75
CA ASN A 94 -14.97 14.11 2.29
C ASN A 94 -13.72 14.16 1.40
N GLN A 95 -13.91 14.71 0.19
CA GLN A 95 -12.89 14.80 -0.85
C GLN A 95 -11.60 15.49 -0.38
N THR A 96 -11.70 16.51 0.47
CA THR A 96 -10.55 17.25 1.01
C THR A 96 -9.63 16.38 1.89
N ILE A 97 -10.18 15.45 2.68
CA ILE A 97 -9.35 14.53 3.47
C ILE A 97 -8.63 13.56 2.54
N ALA A 98 -9.32 13.06 1.53
CA ALA A 98 -8.79 12.10 0.58
C ALA A 98 -7.61 12.66 -0.23
N GLU A 99 -7.73 13.88 -0.74
CA GLU A 99 -6.66 14.59 -1.45
C GLU A 99 -5.42 14.76 -0.56
N ARG A 100 -5.61 15.16 0.70
CA ARG A 100 -4.51 15.28 1.67
C ARG A 100 -3.82 13.95 1.96
N VAL A 101 -4.54 12.84 1.93
CA VAL A 101 -3.96 11.50 2.06
C VAL A 101 -3.14 11.15 0.81
N CYS A 102 -3.63 11.43 -0.40
CA CYS A 102 -2.87 11.25 -1.64
C CYS A 102 -1.54 12.02 -1.62
N ASP A 103 -1.57 13.30 -1.22
CA ASP A 103 -0.39 14.14 -1.15
C ASP A 103 0.65 13.58 -0.16
N ALA A 104 0.20 13.17 1.02
CA ALA A 104 1.07 12.55 2.03
C ALA A 104 1.68 11.23 1.54
N LEU A 105 0.91 10.40 0.83
CA LEU A 105 1.41 9.16 0.24
C LEU A 105 2.44 9.42 -0.86
N ALA A 106 2.19 10.41 -1.72
CA ALA A 106 3.12 10.82 -2.77
C ALA A 106 4.45 11.34 -2.18
N GLU A 107 4.40 12.13 -1.12
CA GLU A 107 5.59 12.58 -0.38
C GLU A 107 6.38 11.41 0.19
N LEU A 108 5.70 10.44 0.82
CA LEU A 108 6.33 9.23 1.36
C LEU A 108 7.03 8.41 0.27
N VAL A 109 6.45 8.29 -0.93
CA VAL A 109 7.10 7.64 -2.08
C VAL A 109 8.40 8.35 -2.43
N GLN A 110 8.38 9.68 -2.54
CA GLN A 110 9.57 10.46 -2.90
C GLN A 110 10.69 10.34 -1.86
N ILE A 111 10.35 10.34 -0.57
CA ILE A 111 11.34 10.16 0.51
C ILE A 111 11.93 8.75 0.47
N THR A 112 11.11 7.73 0.23
CA THR A 112 11.52 6.33 0.25
C THR A 112 12.38 5.93 -0.97
N ALA A 113 12.17 6.59 -2.11
CA ALA A 113 12.91 6.35 -3.34
C ALA A 113 14.32 6.98 -3.37
N ARG A 114 14.66 7.84 -2.40
CA ARG A 114 16.00 8.42 -2.22
C ARG A 114 16.94 7.48 -1.45
#